data_AF-A0A8H5B1L2-F1
#
_entry.id   AF-A0A8H5B1L2-F1
#
_cell.length_a   1.000
_cell.length_b   1.000
_cell.length_c   1.000
_cell.angle_alpha   90.00
_cell.angle_beta   90.00
_cell.angle_gamma   90.00
#
_symmetry.space_group_name_H-M   'P 1'
#
loop_
_entity.id
_entity.type
_entity.pdbx_description
1 polymer ?
#
loop_
_entity_poly.entity_id
_entity_poly.type
_entity_poly.pdbx_seq_one_letter_code
_entity_poly.pdbx_strand_id
1 'polypeptide(L)'
;MLSVLPRALMGSRSRACAHIRTIASSSIRRADPWPLPHTPQHIAATQTPEGSAPIPPIVRVNESEEKLRARLVYQSRKRGTLESDLLLSTFARDFLPTMSVSELNEYDKLLDEADWDIYYWATEQRATPERWASTPLLAKLRIHVKNEGKVVRKMPDL
;
A
#
# COMPACT_ATOMS: atom_id res chain seq x y z
N MET A 1 80.77 64.68 -4.74
CA MET A 1 80.42 64.72 -6.18
C MET A 1 80.89 63.42 -6.83
N LEU A 2 80.15 62.98 -7.84
CA LEU A 2 80.29 61.74 -8.64
C LEU A 2 79.38 60.58 -8.21
N SER A 3 78.15 60.74 -8.70
CA SER A 3 77.16 59.75 -9.11
C SER A 3 77.72 58.59 -9.93
N VAL A 4 77.29 57.36 -9.63
CA VAL A 4 77.11 56.31 -10.63
C VAL A 4 75.83 55.52 -10.30
N LEU A 5 74.91 55.53 -11.26
CA LEU A 5 73.54 54.99 -11.21
C LEU A 5 73.50 53.45 -11.12
N PRO A 6 72.50 52.86 -10.43
CA PRO A 6 72.22 51.44 -10.56
C PRO A 6 71.44 51.13 -11.84
N ARG A 7 71.84 50.00 -12.43
CA ARG A 7 71.40 49.32 -13.63
C ARG A 7 69.87 49.16 -13.68
N ALA A 8 69.24 49.63 -14.75
CA ALA A 8 67.83 49.44 -15.04
C ALA A 8 67.49 47.94 -15.17
N LEU A 9 66.58 47.47 -14.31
CA LEU A 9 65.89 46.19 -14.47
C LEU A 9 64.84 46.33 -15.57
N MET A 10 65.00 45.59 -16.67
CA MET A 10 63.96 45.40 -17.67
C MET A 10 62.76 44.71 -17.00
N GLY A 11 61.67 45.46 -16.86
CA GLY A 11 60.38 44.92 -16.44
C GLY A 11 59.83 43.99 -17.52
N SER A 12 59.96 42.69 -17.30
CA SER A 12 59.19 41.68 -18.02
C SER A 12 57.73 41.82 -17.63
N ARG A 13 56.92 42.38 -18.54
CA ARG A 13 55.46 42.36 -18.44
C ARG A 13 54.97 40.95 -18.73
N SER A 14 55.04 40.07 -17.73
CA SER A 14 54.29 38.82 -17.78
C SER A 14 52.84 39.13 -17.42
N ARG A 15 51.99 39.32 -18.44
CA ARG A 15 50.54 39.26 -18.25
C ARG A 15 50.17 37.80 -17.98
N ALA A 16 50.36 37.36 -16.75
CA ALA A 16 49.70 36.16 -16.27
C ALA A 16 48.22 36.52 -16.08
N CYS A 17 47.39 36.27 -17.10
CA CYS A 17 45.96 36.14 -16.92
C CYS A 17 45.72 34.95 -15.99
N ALA A 18 45.77 35.19 -14.68
CA ALA A 18 45.23 34.27 -13.70
C ALA A 18 43.73 34.15 -13.97
N HIS A 19 43.33 33.15 -14.74
CA HIS A 19 41.96 32.65 -14.73
C HIS A 19 41.74 32.06 -13.34
N ILE A 20 41.40 32.92 -12.39
CA ILE A 20 40.79 32.50 -11.14
C ILE A 20 39.51 31.81 -11.57
N ARG A 21 39.53 30.47 -11.60
CA ARG A 21 38.30 29.70 -11.58
C ARG A 21 37.64 30.06 -10.27
N THR A 22 36.66 30.94 -10.33
CA THR A 22 35.70 31.16 -9.25
C THR A 22 35.08 29.81 -8.97
N ILE A 23 35.55 29.15 -7.91
CA ILE A 23 34.91 27.96 -7.37
C ILE A 23 33.56 28.47 -6.89
N ALA A 24 32.50 28.16 -7.64
CA ALA A 24 31.15 28.51 -7.24
C ALA A 24 30.87 27.82 -5.89
N SER A 25 30.83 28.58 -4.80
CA SER A 25 30.25 28.10 -3.55
C SER A 25 28.73 28.19 -3.72
N SER A 26 28.13 27.16 -4.31
CA SER A 26 26.69 27.00 -4.16
C SER A 26 26.44 26.83 -2.66
N SER A 27 25.60 27.70 -2.08
CA SER A 27 25.12 27.46 -0.74
C SER A 27 24.36 26.14 -0.76
N ILE A 28 24.93 25.07 -0.19
CA ILE A 28 24.21 23.82 0.04
C ILE A 28 23.19 24.10 1.14
N ARG A 29 22.03 24.61 0.76
CA ARG A 29 20.87 24.71 1.64
C ARG A 29 19.62 24.39 0.87
N ARG A 30 19.33 23.09 0.79
CA ARG A 30 17.98 22.61 1.09
C ARG A 30 18.20 21.36 1.94
N ALA A 31 17.69 21.37 3.17
CA ALA A 31 17.45 20.13 3.87
C ALA A 31 16.62 19.23 2.95
N ASP A 32 16.86 17.92 2.99
CA ASP A 32 16.10 16.99 2.17
C ASP A 32 14.60 17.21 2.45
N PRO A 33 13.78 17.54 1.42
CA PRO A 33 12.35 17.66 1.61
C PRO A 33 11.72 16.37 2.14
N TRP A 34 12.40 15.23 1.99
CA TRP A 34 11.95 13.96 2.55
C TRP A 34 12.74 13.58 3.81
N PRO A 35 12.10 13.61 4.99
CA PRO A 35 12.76 13.20 6.22
C PRO A 35 13.11 11.72 6.15
N LEU A 36 14.30 11.36 6.61
CA LEU A 36 14.77 9.98 6.63
C LEU A 36 13.82 9.10 7.48
N PRO A 37 13.67 7.82 7.12
CA PRO A 37 12.83 6.89 7.87
C PRO A 37 13.28 6.82 9.33
N HIS A 38 12.32 6.67 10.24
CA HIS A 38 12.51 6.59 11.69
C HIS A 38 13.11 7.84 12.36
N THR A 39 13.21 8.97 11.66
CA THR A 39 13.47 10.26 12.32
C THR A 39 12.24 10.75 13.08
N PRO A 40 12.39 11.57 14.13
CA PRO A 40 11.26 12.17 14.83
C PRO A 40 10.35 12.97 13.90
N GLN A 41 10.92 13.66 12.90
CA GLN A 41 10.13 14.38 11.88
C GLN A 41 9.31 13.42 11.01
N HIS A 42 9.92 12.32 10.54
CA HIS A 42 9.22 11.30 9.76
C HIS A 42 8.11 10.63 10.55
N ILE A 43 8.38 10.28 11.82
CA ILE A 43 7.39 9.66 12.72
C ILE A 43 6.22 10.63 12.94
N ALA A 44 6.49 11.89 13.29
CA ALA A 44 5.45 12.89 13.48
C ALA A 44 4.61 13.13 12.21
N ALA A 45 5.22 13.04 11.02
CA ALA A 45 4.51 13.20 9.75
C ALA A 45 3.67 11.96 9.34
N THR A 46 4.04 10.78 9.82
CA THR A 46 3.40 9.50 9.43
C THR A 46 2.38 9.02 10.47
N GLN A 47 2.44 9.52 11.70
CA GLN A 47 1.48 9.20 12.75
C GLN A 47 0.09 9.70 12.38
N THR A 48 -0.87 8.78 12.31
CA THR A 48 -2.29 9.13 12.24
C THR A 48 -2.69 9.81 13.56
N PRO A 49 -3.32 10.99 13.53
CA PRO A 49 -3.77 11.67 14.75
C PRO A 49 -4.72 10.79 15.56
N GLU A 50 -4.54 10.77 16.89
CA GLU A 50 -5.46 10.06 17.77
C GLU A 50 -6.88 10.62 17.62
N GLY A 51 -7.84 9.75 17.32
CA GLY A 51 -9.24 10.12 17.08
C GLY A 51 -9.64 10.27 15.61
N SER A 52 -8.74 10.03 14.64
CA SER A 52 -9.16 9.91 13.24
C SER A 52 -10.06 8.69 13.06
N ALA A 53 -11.31 8.89 12.65
CA ALA A 53 -12.23 7.79 12.39
C ALA A 53 -11.76 6.93 11.20
N PRO A 54 -11.99 5.61 11.22
CA PRO A 54 -11.73 4.77 10.05
C PRO A 54 -12.56 5.27 8.86
N ILE A 55 -11.94 5.24 7.68
CA ILE A 55 -12.60 5.64 6.44
C ILE A 55 -13.80 4.72 6.22
N PRO A 56 -15.02 5.25 6.03
CA PRO A 56 -16.20 4.42 5.84
C PRO A 56 -16.13 3.66 4.50
N PRO A 57 -16.67 2.44 4.44
CA PRO A 57 -16.81 1.71 3.18
C PRO A 57 -17.64 2.47 2.15
N ILE A 58 -17.26 2.35 0.87
CA ILE A 58 -17.92 3.04 -0.23
C ILE A 58 -19.18 2.26 -0.63
N VAL A 59 -20.35 2.81 -0.29
CA VAL A 59 -21.64 2.25 -0.72
C VAL A 59 -21.84 2.48 -2.21
N ARG A 60 -22.10 1.42 -2.98
CA ARG A 60 -22.39 1.50 -4.40
C ARG A 60 -23.89 1.34 -4.66
N VAL A 61 -24.41 2.14 -5.57
CA VAL A 61 -25.84 2.21 -5.90
C VAL A 61 -26.00 2.00 -7.41
N ASN A 62 -27.01 1.23 -7.83
CA ASN A 62 -27.42 1.00 -9.23
C ASN A 62 -26.44 0.20 -10.13
N GLU A 63 -25.87 -0.90 -9.63
CA GLU A 63 -25.15 -1.87 -10.48
C GLU A 63 -26.03 -3.06 -10.90
N SER A 64 -25.74 -3.66 -12.07
CA SER A 64 -26.38 -4.91 -12.50
C SER A 64 -25.80 -6.10 -11.76
N GLU A 65 -26.55 -7.20 -11.64
CA GLU A 65 -26.10 -8.41 -10.93
C GLU A 65 -24.80 -8.98 -11.50
N GLU A 66 -24.63 -8.97 -12.82
CA GLU A 66 -23.40 -9.42 -13.48
C GLU A 66 -22.20 -8.56 -13.08
N LYS A 67 -22.37 -7.23 -13.02
CA LYS A 67 -21.32 -6.30 -12.60
C LYS A 67 -20.98 -6.49 -11.12
N LEU A 68 -21.98 -6.68 -10.26
CA LEU A 68 -21.81 -6.98 -8.84
C LEU A 68 -20.96 -8.26 -8.68
N ARG A 69 -21.34 -9.35 -9.36
CA ARG A 69 -20.59 -10.62 -9.30
C ARG A 69 -19.16 -10.47 -9.78
N ALA A 70 -18.94 -9.84 -10.94
CA ALA A 70 -17.60 -9.61 -11.48
C ALA A 70 -16.73 -8.77 -10.53
N ARG A 71 -17.31 -7.75 -9.91
CA ARG A 71 -16.66 -6.91 -8.90
C ARG A 71 -16.28 -7.71 -7.66
N LEU A 72 -17.20 -8.52 -7.12
CA LEU A 72 -16.94 -9.35 -5.94
C LEU A 72 -15.87 -10.40 -6.19
N VAL A 73 -15.85 -11.01 -7.39
CA VAL A 73 -14.75 -11.89 -7.83
C VAL A 73 -13.42 -11.14 -7.81
N TYR A 74 -13.37 -9.94 -8.39
CA TYR A 74 -12.15 -9.13 -8.40
C TYR A 74 -11.68 -8.77 -6.99
N GLN A 75 -12.57 -8.31 -6.11
CA GLN A 75 -12.24 -7.93 -4.74
C GLN A 75 -11.82 -9.13 -3.88
N SER A 76 -12.36 -10.31 -4.15
CA SER A 76 -11.94 -11.56 -3.49
C SER A 76 -10.51 -11.93 -3.88
N ARG A 77 -10.07 -11.55 -5.09
CA ARG A 77 -8.76 -11.87 -5.67
C ARG A 77 -7.65 -10.82 -5.43
N LYS A 78 -7.99 -9.69 -4.82
CA LYS A 78 -7.10 -8.53 -4.66
C LYS A 78 -7.00 -8.12 -3.21
N ARG A 79 -6.57 -9.09 -2.40
CA ARG A 79 -6.40 -8.98 -0.95
C ARG A 79 -4.93 -8.70 -0.59
N GLY A 80 -4.70 -8.26 0.64
CA GLY A 80 -3.36 -7.95 1.15
C GLY A 80 -2.50 -9.18 1.46
N THR A 81 -3.12 -10.34 1.68
CA THR A 81 -2.46 -11.60 2.03
C THR A 81 -2.84 -12.73 1.08
N LEU A 82 -1.89 -13.63 0.79
CA LEU A 82 -2.10 -14.74 -0.15
C LEU A 82 -3.04 -15.80 0.43
N GLU A 83 -3.05 -15.96 1.75
CA GLU A 83 -3.88 -16.89 2.49
C GLU A 83 -5.37 -16.56 2.34
N SER A 84 -5.74 -15.30 2.58
CA SER A 84 -7.11 -14.81 2.42
C SER A 84 -7.51 -14.78 0.95
N ASP A 85 -6.59 -14.38 0.07
CA ASP A 85 -6.79 -14.37 -1.38
C ASP A 85 -7.12 -15.77 -1.93
N LEU A 86 -6.34 -16.79 -1.57
CA LEU A 86 -6.56 -18.17 -2.02
C LEU A 86 -7.88 -18.76 -1.50
N LEU A 87 -8.21 -18.45 -0.24
CA LEU A 87 -9.42 -18.93 0.42
C LEU A 87 -10.68 -18.31 -0.20
N LEU A 88 -10.69 -16.98 -0.38
CA LEU A 88 -11.82 -16.23 -0.92
C LEU A 88 -11.95 -16.39 -2.43
N SER A 89 -10.87 -16.49 -3.19
CA SER A 89 -10.94 -16.69 -4.66
C SER A 89 -11.56 -18.04 -5.03
N THR A 90 -11.17 -19.11 -4.33
CA THR A 90 -11.74 -20.45 -4.54
C THR A 90 -13.19 -20.50 -4.08
N PHE A 91 -13.52 -19.86 -2.95
CA PHE A 91 -14.90 -19.72 -2.49
C PHE A 91 -15.74 -18.94 -3.51
N ALA A 92 -15.20 -17.84 -4.04
CA ALA A 92 -15.87 -17.00 -5.00
C ALA A 92 -16.23 -17.78 -6.28
N ARG A 93 -15.29 -18.56 -6.82
CA ARG A 93 -15.53 -19.40 -7.99
C ARG A 93 -16.69 -20.38 -7.79
N ASP A 94 -16.73 -21.05 -6.64
CA ASP A 94 -17.66 -22.16 -6.40
C ASP A 94 -19.05 -21.68 -5.96
N PHE A 95 -19.11 -20.61 -5.15
CA PHE A 95 -20.36 -20.19 -4.51
C PHE A 95 -21.02 -18.98 -5.17
N LEU A 96 -20.27 -18.00 -5.69
CA LEU A 96 -20.87 -16.77 -6.23
C LEU A 96 -21.91 -17.09 -7.30
N PRO A 97 -21.67 -17.94 -8.33
CA PRO A 97 -22.65 -18.21 -9.38
C PRO A 97 -24.02 -18.68 -8.87
N THR A 98 -24.05 -19.33 -7.72
CA THR A 98 -25.27 -19.91 -7.12
C THR A 98 -25.98 -18.98 -6.12
N MET A 99 -25.30 -17.92 -5.65
CA MET A 99 -25.82 -17.02 -4.64
C MET A 99 -26.90 -16.07 -5.18
N SER A 100 -27.87 -15.77 -4.32
CA SER A 100 -28.87 -14.73 -4.55
C SER A 100 -28.30 -13.32 -4.36
N VAL A 101 -28.98 -12.29 -4.87
CA VAL A 101 -28.54 -10.88 -4.73
C VAL A 101 -28.40 -10.47 -3.26
N SER A 102 -29.25 -10.97 -2.36
CA SER A 102 -29.14 -10.70 -0.93
C SER A 102 -27.84 -11.26 -0.35
N GLU A 103 -27.48 -12.49 -0.70
CA GLU A 103 -26.23 -13.12 -0.27
C GLU A 103 -25.00 -12.43 -0.87
N LEU A 104 -25.09 -11.94 -2.11
CA LEU A 104 -24.01 -11.14 -2.71
C LEU A 104 -23.80 -9.82 -1.96
N ASN A 105 -24.86 -9.16 -1.52
CA ASN A 105 -24.76 -7.94 -0.71
C ASN A 105 -24.22 -8.23 0.70
N GLU A 106 -24.53 -9.38 1.29
CA GLU A 106 -23.90 -9.82 2.54
C GLU A 106 -22.41 -10.10 2.35
N TYR A 107 -22.05 -10.71 1.23
CA TYR A 107 -20.66 -10.97 0.87
C TYR A 107 -19.89 -9.67 0.64
N ASP A 108 -20.50 -8.67 -0.02
CA ASP A 108 -19.90 -7.33 -0.18
C ASP A 108 -19.54 -6.71 1.17
N LYS A 109 -20.46 -6.76 2.14
CA LYS A 109 -20.21 -6.28 3.51
C LYS A 109 -19.13 -7.07 4.25
N LEU A 110 -19.00 -8.37 3.96
CA LEU A 110 -17.95 -9.20 4.56
C LEU A 110 -16.58 -8.80 4.02
N LEU A 111 -16.53 -8.48 2.72
CA LEU A 111 -15.31 -8.06 2.03
C LEU A 111 -14.78 -6.70 2.49
N ASP A 112 -15.58 -5.88 3.17
CA ASP A 112 -15.15 -4.61 3.80
C ASP A 112 -14.35 -4.82 5.10
N GLU A 113 -14.39 -6.02 5.68
CA GLU A 113 -13.65 -6.34 6.91
C GLU A 113 -12.15 -6.60 6.64
N ALA A 114 -11.34 -6.55 7.69
CA ALA A 114 -9.91 -6.81 7.59
C ALA A 114 -9.62 -8.26 7.19
N ASP A 115 -8.68 -8.46 6.25
CA ASP A 115 -8.36 -9.78 5.67
C ASP A 115 -7.97 -10.83 6.72
N TRP A 116 -7.27 -10.42 7.77
CA TRP A 116 -6.89 -11.29 8.89
C TRP A 116 -8.08 -11.70 9.73
N ASP A 117 -9.02 -10.79 9.99
CA ASP A 117 -10.20 -11.09 10.78
C ASP A 117 -11.11 -12.07 10.05
N ILE A 118 -11.33 -11.87 8.74
CA ILE A 118 -12.05 -12.81 7.88
C ILE A 118 -11.41 -14.20 7.96
N TYR A 119 -10.08 -14.28 7.82
CA TYR A 119 -9.35 -15.54 7.91
C TYR A 119 -9.53 -16.24 9.27
N TYR A 120 -9.41 -15.49 10.38
CA TYR A 120 -9.57 -16.05 11.71
C TYR A 120 -11.00 -16.50 12.01
N TRP A 121 -12.03 -15.80 11.49
CA TRP A 121 -13.42 -16.23 11.63
C TRP A 121 -13.74 -17.48 10.80
N ALA A 122 -13.12 -17.59 9.63
CA ALA A 122 -13.29 -18.72 8.73
C ALA A 122 -12.58 -19.99 9.25
N THR A 123 -11.45 -19.83 9.95
CA THR A 123 -10.70 -20.91 10.59
C THR A 123 -11.12 -21.19 12.04
N GLU A 124 -12.11 -20.47 12.56
CA GLU A 124 -12.63 -20.58 13.93
C GLU A 124 -11.57 -20.32 15.03
N GLN A 125 -10.47 -19.64 14.70
CA GLN A 125 -9.41 -19.31 15.67
C GLN A 125 -9.77 -18.15 16.61
N ARG A 126 -10.66 -17.25 16.16
CA ARG A 126 -11.16 -16.12 16.96
C ARG A 126 -12.67 -16.14 17.04
N ALA A 127 -13.20 -15.60 18.14
CA ALA A 127 -14.63 -15.39 18.31
C ALA A 127 -15.16 -14.50 17.18
N THR A 128 -16.16 -15.01 16.47
CA THR A 128 -16.83 -14.27 15.41
C THR A 128 -17.78 -13.24 16.03
N PRO A 129 -17.78 -11.98 15.56
CA PRO A 129 -18.78 -10.99 15.94
C PRO A 129 -20.21 -11.50 15.70
N GLU A 130 -21.14 -11.11 16.57
CA GLU A 130 -22.54 -11.57 16.53
C GLU A 130 -23.21 -11.28 15.18
N ARG A 131 -22.88 -10.15 14.55
CA ARG A 131 -23.34 -9.78 13.20
C ARG A 131 -23.06 -10.83 12.12
N TRP A 132 -21.98 -11.60 12.27
CA TRP A 132 -21.54 -12.59 11.29
C TRP A 132 -21.82 -14.02 11.74
N ALA A 133 -21.85 -14.27 13.05
CA ALA A 133 -22.05 -15.60 13.63
C ALA A 133 -23.35 -16.27 13.14
N SER A 134 -24.41 -15.49 12.94
CA SER A 134 -25.72 -15.98 12.50
C SER A 134 -25.88 -16.08 10.98
N THR A 135 -24.90 -15.63 10.19
CA THR A 135 -25.04 -15.56 8.73
C THR A 135 -24.81 -16.92 8.05
N PRO A 136 -25.65 -17.31 7.07
CA PRO A 136 -25.45 -18.54 6.32
C PRO A 136 -24.17 -18.48 5.47
N LEU A 137 -23.75 -17.29 5.08
CA LEU A 137 -22.53 -17.03 4.33
C LEU A 137 -21.28 -17.53 5.09
N LEU A 138 -21.15 -17.17 6.37
CA LEU A 138 -20.00 -17.58 7.17
C LEU A 138 -19.99 -19.10 7.41
N ALA A 139 -21.17 -19.70 7.58
CA ALA A 139 -21.29 -21.15 7.68
C ALA A 139 -20.80 -21.85 6.40
N LYS A 140 -21.20 -21.38 5.22
CA LYS A 140 -20.69 -21.86 3.92
C LYS A 140 -19.17 -21.68 3.83
N LEU A 141 -18.64 -20.54 4.29
CA LEU A 141 -17.21 -20.26 4.29
C LEU A 141 -16.45 -21.25 5.19
N ARG A 142 -16.91 -21.52 6.41
CA ARG A 142 -16.28 -22.49 7.33
C ARG A 142 -16.25 -23.90 6.75
N ILE A 143 -17.36 -24.33 6.13
CA ILE A 143 -17.43 -25.62 5.43
C ILE A 143 -16.40 -25.66 4.31
N HIS A 144 -16.30 -24.59 3.51
CA HIS A 144 -15.28 -24.47 2.48
C HIS A 144 -13.89 -24.61 3.10
N VAL A 145 -13.54 -23.83 4.12
CA VAL A 145 -12.20 -23.83 4.74
C VAL A 145 -11.75 -25.22 5.20
N LYS A 146 -12.65 -26.03 5.78
CA LYS A 146 -12.32 -27.39 6.26
C LYS A 146 -11.71 -28.30 5.18
N ASN A 147 -12.03 -28.06 3.91
CA ASN A 147 -11.46 -28.77 2.76
C ASN A 147 -11.38 -30.29 2.96
N GLU A 148 -12.52 -30.92 3.29
CA GLU A 148 -12.55 -32.35 3.63
C GLU A 148 -12.01 -33.25 2.51
N GLY A 149 -12.16 -32.82 1.24
CA GLY A 149 -11.60 -33.48 0.07
C GLY A 149 -10.09 -33.35 -0.08
N LYS A 150 -9.40 -32.59 0.79
CA LYS A 150 -7.95 -32.31 0.76
C LYS A 150 -7.43 -31.89 -0.62
N VAL A 151 -8.27 -31.18 -1.37
CA VAL A 151 -7.93 -30.72 -2.72
C VAL A 151 -6.88 -29.62 -2.63
N VAL A 152 -5.88 -29.67 -3.53
CA VAL A 152 -4.87 -28.62 -3.65
C VAL A 152 -5.56 -27.34 -4.15
N ARG A 153 -5.56 -26.31 -3.32
CA ARG A 153 -6.07 -25.00 -3.70
C ARG A 153 -5.03 -24.23 -4.51
N LYS A 154 -5.45 -23.76 -5.67
CA LYS A 154 -4.68 -22.84 -6.51
C LYS A 154 -5.57 -21.67 -6.88
N MET A 155 -4.93 -20.54 -7.20
CA MET A 155 -5.63 -19.38 -7.72
C MET A 155 -6.41 -19.82 -8.99
N PRO A 156 -7.73 -19.62 -9.06
CA PRO A 156 -8.51 -19.99 -10.22
C PRO A 156 -8.22 -19.05 -11.40
N ASP A 157 -8.33 -19.60 -12.60
CA ASP A 157 -8.26 -18.86 -13.87
C ASP A 157 -9.52 -18.00 -14.09
N LEU A 158 -9.43 -17.01 -14.98
CA LEU A 158 -10.53 -16.11 -15.36
C LEU A 158 -11.27 -16.61 -16.60
#